data_AF-A0A4Q5RFA5-F1
#
_entry.id   AF-A0A4Q5RFA5-F1
#
_cell.length_a   1.000
_cell.length_b   1.000
_cell.length_c   1.000
_cell.angle_alpha   90.00
_cell.angle_beta   90.00
_cell.angle_gamma   90.00
#
_symmetry.space_group_name_H-M   'P 1'
#
loop_
_entity.id
_entity.type
_entity.pdbx_description
1 polymer ?
#
loop_
_entity_poly.entity_id
_entity_poly.type
_entity_poly.pdbx_seq_one_letter_code
_entity_poly.pdbx_strand_id
1 'polypeptide(L)'
;MPYLSRPTRFAKTALMLASAAALLTPPADAEIDLQQPLQAITGFGACFNELGWTSLGALSKADRESIMRELFAPGVGGNFTVCRMPVGANDFSRDWYSYDETPGDFAMQHFSIANDEQTLIPFIKNAQRYRPALQLWASPWSPPTWMKYNKHYAAAAVLPEYRKAFPTLAENGLAVDKQGKEGHNLFIQEDQYFVAYALYFSKFIEAYKQQGITVGMV
;
A
#
# COMPACT_ATOMS: atom_id res chain seq x y z
N MET A 1 -35.77 -6.69 -22.56
CA MET A 1 -35.29 -6.05 -21.31
C MET A 1 -34.22 -5.03 -21.70
N PRO A 2 -34.56 -3.74 -21.88
CA PRO A 2 -33.56 -2.73 -22.17
C PRO A 2 -32.75 -2.42 -20.91
N TYR A 3 -31.44 -2.40 -21.05
CA TYR A 3 -30.51 -1.89 -20.05
C TYR A 3 -30.92 -0.45 -19.70
N LEU A 4 -31.39 -0.22 -18.47
CA LEU A 4 -31.41 1.10 -17.86
C LEU A 4 -29.98 1.65 -17.93
N SER A 5 -29.80 2.75 -18.66
CA SER A 5 -28.56 3.52 -18.72
C SER A 5 -28.07 3.78 -17.30
N ARG A 6 -26.91 3.22 -16.95
CA ARG A 6 -26.32 3.42 -15.62
C ARG A 6 -26.08 4.91 -15.37
N PRO A 7 -26.28 5.38 -14.13
CA PRO A 7 -26.13 6.79 -13.77
C PRO A 7 -24.70 7.28 -14.05
N THR A 8 -24.62 8.56 -14.37
CA THR A 8 -23.39 9.34 -14.54
C THR A 8 -22.35 9.03 -13.46
N ARG A 9 -21.23 8.40 -13.83
CA ARG A 9 -20.10 8.16 -12.92
C ARG A 9 -19.28 9.43 -12.77
N PHE A 10 -19.18 9.96 -11.55
CA PHE A 10 -18.42 11.19 -11.22
C PHE A 10 -18.66 12.36 -12.18
N ALA A 11 -19.89 12.52 -12.70
CA ALA A 11 -20.19 13.65 -13.58
C ALA A 11 -20.09 14.97 -12.80
N LYS A 12 -19.41 15.94 -13.42
CA LYS A 12 -19.34 17.30 -12.91
C LYS A 12 -20.63 18.02 -13.31
N THR A 13 -21.44 18.38 -12.32
CA THR A 13 -22.61 19.26 -12.50
C THR A 13 -22.41 20.50 -11.66
N ALA A 14 -22.61 21.68 -12.25
CA ALA A 14 -22.62 22.94 -11.53
C ALA A 14 -24.08 23.31 -11.24
N LEU A 15 -24.39 23.66 -10.00
CA LEU A 15 -25.64 24.31 -9.62
C LEU A 15 -25.35 25.76 -9.25
N MET A 16 -26.25 26.67 -9.62
CA MET A 16 -26.22 28.03 -9.09
C MET A 16 -26.73 28.02 -7.65
N LEU A 17 -26.05 28.77 -6.78
CA LEU A 17 -26.52 29.02 -5.43
C LEU A 17 -27.83 29.80 -5.50
N ALA A 18 -28.93 29.22 -5.01
CA ALA A 18 -30.17 29.94 -4.80
C ALA A 18 -30.11 30.64 -3.43
N SER A 19 -30.51 31.90 -3.37
CA SER A 19 -30.82 32.54 -2.08
C SER A 19 -31.97 31.78 -1.44
N ALA A 20 -31.92 31.53 -0.13
CA ALA A 20 -32.95 30.81 0.60
C ALA A 20 -34.33 31.49 0.45
N ALA A 21 -35.15 30.99 -0.47
CA ALA A 21 -36.58 31.24 -0.47
C ALA A 21 -37.23 30.17 0.42
N ALA A 22 -38.13 30.59 1.31
CA ALA A 22 -38.78 29.71 2.27
C ALA A 22 -39.54 28.56 1.55
N LEU A 23 -38.97 27.36 1.61
CA LEU A 23 -39.64 26.14 1.15
C LEU A 23 -40.66 25.71 2.22
N LEU A 24 -41.85 25.30 1.77
CA LEU A 24 -43.03 24.98 2.60
C LEU A 24 -42.88 23.71 3.48
N THR A 25 -41.74 23.02 3.38
CA THR A 25 -41.32 21.88 4.19
C THR A 25 -39.87 22.11 4.56
N PRO A 26 -39.45 21.98 5.85
CA PRO A 26 -38.04 22.10 6.20
C PRO A 26 -37.30 20.98 5.47
N PRO A 27 -36.42 21.30 4.50
CA PRO A 27 -35.62 20.29 3.84
C PRO A 27 -34.72 19.61 4.88
N ALA A 28 -34.17 18.44 4.53
CA ALA A 28 -32.97 17.99 5.24
C ALA A 28 -31.86 19.00 4.92
N ASP A 29 -31.44 19.76 5.93
CA ASP A 29 -30.44 20.82 5.80
C ASP A 29 -29.10 20.39 6.42
N ALA A 30 -28.01 20.91 5.86
CA ALA A 30 -26.67 20.76 6.39
C ALA A 30 -25.99 22.12 6.47
N GLU A 31 -25.38 22.42 7.61
CA GLU A 31 -24.66 23.67 7.86
C GLU A 31 -23.16 23.42 7.96
N ILE A 32 -22.36 24.37 7.46
CA ILE A 32 -20.90 24.34 7.54
C ILE A 32 -20.45 25.44 8.50
N ASP A 33 -19.99 25.08 9.70
CA ASP A 33 -19.39 26.02 10.64
C ASP A 33 -17.92 26.28 10.27
N LEU A 34 -17.63 27.48 9.77
CA LEU A 34 -16.28 27.92 9.42
C LEU A 34 -15.49 28.51 10.60
N GLN A 35 -16.12 28.70 11.77
CA GLN A 35 -15.48 29.28 12.96
C GLN A 35 -14.76 28.24 13.81
N GLN A 36 -15.05 26.95 13.62
CA GLN A 36 -14.47 25.83 14.38
C GLN A 36 -13.79 24.80 13.45
N PRO A 37 -12.67 25.16 12.79
CA PRO A 37 -11.94 24.22 11.96
C PRO A 37 -11.35 23.08 12.81
N LEU A 38 -11.39 21.86 12.26
CA LEU A 38 -10.75 20.68 12.84
C LEU A 38 -9.38 20.43 12.19
N GLN A 39 -8.98 19.16 12.05
CA GLN A 39 -7.68 18.78 11.53
C GLN A 39 -7.48 19.18 10.06
N ALA A 40 -6.26 19.56 9.72
CA ALA A 40 -5.84 19.64 8.32
C ALA A 40 -5.70 18.23 7.73
N ILE A 41 -6.20 18.05 6.50
CA ILE A 41 -6.09 16.78 5.79
C ILE A 41 -4.83 16.80 4.92
N THR A 42 -3.87 15.93 5.25
CA THR A 42 -2.59 15.81 4.50
C THR A 42 -2.81 15.39 3.05
N GLY A 43 -3.75 14.47 2.80
CA GLY A 43 -4.14 14.06 1.47
C GLY A 43 -4.79 12.69 1.41
N PHE A 44 -4.99 12.21 0.18
CA PHE A 44 -5.60 10.93 -0.12
C PHE A 44 -4.79 10.21 -1.21
N GLY A 45 -4.87 8.89 -1.24
CA GLY A 45 -4.32 8.10 -2.33
C GLY A 45 -4.46 6.60 -2.12
N ALA A 46 -3.48 5.84 -2.59
CA ALA A 46 -3.54 4.39 -2.72
C ALA A 46 -2.27 3.71 -2.21
N CYS A 47 -2.22 2.38 -2.33
CA CYS A 47 -1.03 1.58 -2.04
C CYS A 47 -0.37 1.11 -3.33
N PHE A 48 0.94 1.29 -3.45
CA PHE A 48 1.74 0.63 -4.47
C PHE A 48 2.00 -0.81 -4.03
N ASN A 49 1.57 -1.78 -4.85
CA ASN A 49 1.80 -3.21 -4.64
C ASN A 49 2.23 -3.85 -5.97
N GLU A 50 2.98 -4.96 -5.90
CA GLU A 50 3.55 -5.59 -7.09
C GLU A 50 2.51 -6.20 -8.02
N LEU A 51 1.46 -6.83 -7.49
CA LEU A 51 0.38 -7.36 -8.32
C LEU A 51 -0.39 -6.23 -9.01
N GLY A 52 -0.50 -5.06 -8.37
CA GLY A 52 -1.05 -3.85 -9.01
C GLY A 52 -0.21 -3.40 -10.20
N TRP A 53 1.12 -3.39 -10.05
CA TRP A 53 2.02 -3.10 -11.17
C TRP A 53 2.00 -4.18 -12.25
N THR A 54 1.94 -5.45 -11.86
CA THR A 54 1.82 -6.59 -12.79
C THR A 54 0.56 -6.47 -13.63
N SER A 55 -0.59 -6.17 -13.02
CA SER A 55 -1.85 -5.94 -13.72
C SER A 55 -1.78 -4.74 -14.66
N LEU A 56 -1.21 -3.62 -14.21
CA LEU A 56 -1.01 -2.44 -15.06
C LEU A 56 -0.02 -2.72 -16.22
N GLY A 57 0.96 -3.60 -15.99
CA GLY A 57 1.95 -4.01 -16.98
C GLY A 57 1.38 -4.90 -18.09
N ALA A 58 0.24 -5.57 -17.86
CA ALA A 58 -0.45 -6.36 -18.87
C ALA A 58 -1.23 -5.49 -19.88
N LEU A 59 -1.40 -4.20 -19.61
CA LEU A 59 -2.08 -3.25 -20.48
C LEU A 59 -1.14 -2.68 -21.55
N SER A 60 -1.73 -2.05 -22.58
CA SER A 60 -0.93 -1.22 -23.49
C SER A 60 -0.30 -0.05 -22.73
N LYS A 61 0.84 0.46 -23.23
CA LYS A 61 1.47 1.65 -22.65
C LYS A 61 0.49 2.83 -22.60
N ALA A 62 -0.34 3.02 -23.63
CA ALA A 62 -1.30 4.12 -23.69
C ALA A 62 -2.35 4.01 -22.57
N ASP A 63 -2.93 2.83 -22.38
CA ASP A 63 -3.95 2.61 -21.35
C ASP A 63 -3.36 2.75 -19.95
N ARG A 64 -2.17 2.19 -19.71
CA ARG A 64 -1.47 2.34 -18.43
C ARG A 64 -1.21 3.80 -18.10
N GLU A 65 -0.68 4.59 -19.04
CA GLU A 65 -0.43 6.02 -18.82
C GLU A 65 -1.73 6.81 -18.65
N SER A 66 -2.82 6.43 -19.33
CA SER A 66 -4.14 7.03 -19.11
C SER A 66 -4.63 6.82 -17.68
N ILE A 67 -4.54 5.58 -17.16
CA ILE A 67 -4.90 5.26 -15.79
C ILE A 67 -4.03 6.04 -14.80
N MET A 68 -2.71 6.04 -15.00
CA MET A 68 -1.78 6.74 -14.11
C MET A 68 -2.02 8.25 -14.12
N ARG A 69 -2.36 8.84 -15.26
CA ARG A 69 -2.77 10.24 -15.36
C ARG A 69 -4.07 10.50 -14.60
N GLU A 70 -5.09 9.66 -14.74
CA GLU A 70 -6.36 9.83 -14.02
C GLU A 70 -6.17 9.72 -12.50
N LEU A 71 -5.31 8.82 -12.03
CA LEU A 71 -5.04 8.65 -10.60
C LEU A 71 -4.24 9.82 -10.01
N PHE A 72 -3.20 10.29 -10.70
CA PHE A 72 -2.20 11.17 -10.09
C PHE A 72 -2.18 12.62 -10.62
N ALA A 73 -2.65 12.89 -11.85
CA ALA A 73 -2.54 14.22 -12.42
C ALA A 73 -3.55 15.20 -11.79
N PRO A 74 -3.14 16.44 -11.46
CA PRO A 74 -4.06 17.44 -10.91
C PRO A 74 -5.22 17.76 -11.85
N GLY A 75 -6.44 17.85 -11.29
CA GLY A 75 -7.64 18.28 -12.01
C GLY A 75 -8.23 17.29 -13.01
N VAL A 76 -7.59 16.12 -13.23
CA VAL A 76 -8.05 15.09 -14.17
C VAL A 76 -9.02 14.12 -13.50
N GLY A 77 -8.56 13.42 -12.46
CA GLY A 77 -9.32 12.40 -11.76
C GLY A 77 -9.05 12.41 -10.25
N GLY A 78 -8.56 11.28 -9.72
CA GLY A 78 -8.37 11.04 -8.30
C GLY A 78 -7.42 12.01 -7.60
N ASN A 79 -6.48 12.60 -8.33
CA ASN A 79 -5.56 13.63 -7.80
C ASN A 79 -4.82 13.15 -6.54
N PHE A 80 -4.36 11.90 -6.53
CA PHE A 80 -3.71 11.31 -5.36
C PHE A 80 -2.40 12.03 -5.02
N THR A 81 -2.22 12.34 -3.73
CA THR A 81 -1.08 13.12 -3.21
C THR A 81 -0.29 12.38 -2.14
N VAL A 82 -0.88 11.37 -1.49
CA VAL A 82 -0.22 10.57 -0.44
C VAL A 82 -0.45 9.09 -0.75
N CYS A 83 0.61 8.30 -0.84
CA CYS A 83 0.52 6.86 -1.10
C CYS A 83 1.32 6.06 -0.07
N ARG A 84 0.96 4.78 0.03
CA ARG A 84 1.64 3.78 0.84
C ARG A 84 2.44 2.82 -0.05
N MET A 85 3.53 2.25 0.45
CA MET A 85 4.18 1.06 -0.12
C MET A 85 4.54 0.03 0.96
N PRO A 86 4.66 -1.26 0.64
CA PRO A 86 5.22 -2.24 1.57
C PRO A 86 6.75 -2.11 1.69
N VAL A 87 7.31 -2.51 2.82
CA VAL A 87 8.75 -2.81 2.96
C VAL A 87 8.91 -4.32 2.84
N GLY A 88 9.52 -4.81 1.76
CA GLY A 88 9.55 -6.23 1.42
C GLY A 88 8.20 -6.74 0.91
N ALA A 89 8.00 -8.06 0.95
CA ALA A 89 6.78 -8.68 0.45
C ALA A 89 5.54 -8.39 1.32
N ASN A 90 4.38 -8.36 0.67
CA ASN A 90 3.08 -8.50 1.31
C ASN A 90 2.19 -9.52 0.58
N ASP A 91 0.94 -9.62 0.99
CA ASP A 91 -0.09 -10.46 0.37
C ASP A 91 -0.43 -10.09 -1.09
N PHE A 92 0.02 -8.91 -1.57
CA PHE A 92 -0.09 -8.46 -2.96
C PHE A 92 1.28 -8.38 -3.68
N SER A 93 2.28 -9.11 -3.20
CA SER A 93 3.57 -9.31 -3.87
C SER A 93 3.51 -10.49 -4.86
N ARG A 94 4.47 -10.55 -5.79
CA ARG A 94 4.59 -11.68 -6.74
C ARG A 94 5.06 -12.97 -6.06
N ASP A 95 5.83 -12.82 -4.99
CA ASP A 95 6.35 -13.91 -4.16
C ASP A 95 6.66 -13.38 -2.74
N TRP A 96 7.02 -14.27 -1.82
CA TRP A 96 7.46 -13.95 -0.48
C TRP A 96 8.97 -13.69 -0.42
N TYR A 97 9.35 -12.49 0.02
CA TYR A 97 10.74 -12.07 0.16
C TYR A 97 10.90 -10.99 1.24
N SER A 98 12.13 -10.81 1.69
CA SER A 98 12.60 -9.59 2.34
C SER A 98 13.82 -9.07 1.57
N TYR A 99 14.34 -7.91 1.95
CA TYR A 99 15.55 -7.38 1.33
C TYR A 99 16.82 -8.07 1.82
N ASP A 100 16.75 -8.93 2.85
CA ASP A 100 17.91 -9.70 3.33
C ASP A 100 17.48 -11.02 3.99
N GLU A 101 17.45 -12.09 3.20
CA GLU A 101 17.14 -13.45 3.69
C GLU A 101 18.39 -14.25 4.11
N THR A 102 19.56 -13.62 4.26
CA THR A 102 20.79 -14.33 4.67
C THR A 102 20.82 -14.53 6.19
N PRO A 103 20.73 -15.78 6.70
CA PRO A 103 20.64 -16.00 8.15
C PRO A 103 21.89 -15.50 8.89
N GLY A 104 21.68 -14.67 9.90
CA GLY A 104 22.76 -14.14 10.74
C GLY A 104 23.51 -12.96 10.12
N ASP A 105 23.03 -12.38 9.02
CA ASP A 105 23.59 -11.15 8.45
C ASP A 105 23.15 -9.91 9.24
N PHE A 106 23.61 -9.83 10.49
CA PHE A 106 23.33 -8.67 11.35
C PHE A 106 23.94 -7.36 10.82
N ALA A 107 24.92 -7.46 9.93
CA ALA A 107 25.57 -6.31 9.29
C ALA A 107 24.88 -5.86 8.00
N MET A 108 23.85 -6.60 7.54
CA MET A 108 23.09 -6.30 6.33
C MET A 108 23.98 -6.19 5.08
N GLN A 109 24.93 -7.11 4.93
CA GLN A 109 25.88 -7.17 3.81
C GLN A 109 25.20 -7.62 2.51
N HIS A 110 24.18 -8.48 2.61
CA HIS A 110 23.43 -9.03 1.48
C HIS A 110 22.12 -8.28 1.21
N PHE A 111 21.86 -7.17 1.93
CA PHE A 111 20.69 -6.33 1.72
C PHE A 111 20.56 -5.87 0.25
N SER A 112 19.39 -6.07 -0.34
CA SER A 112 19.12 -5.68 -1.72
C SER A 112 17.63 -5.38 -1.98
N ILE A 113 17.37 -4.31 -2.74
CA ILE A 113 16.05 -3.93 -3.26
C ILE A 113 15.84 -4.40 -4.72
N ALA A 114 16.63 -5.36 -5.21
CA ALA A 114 16.62 -5.77 -6.62
C ALA A 114 15.25 -6.26 -7.12
N ASN A 115 14.40 -6.83 -6.24
CA ASN A 115 13.03 -7.17 -6.60
C ASN A 115 12.21 -5.91 -6.95
N ASP A 116 12.37 -4.85 -6.17
CA ASP A 116 11.56 -3.63 -6.26
C ASP A 116 11.94 -2.79 -7.48
N GLU A 117 13.17 -2.93 -7.96
CA GLU A 117 13.63 -2.33 -9.22
C GLU A 117 12.81 -2.83 -10.42
N GLN A 118 12.19 -4.02 -10.31
CA GLN A 118 11.33 -4.59 -11.34
C GLN A 118 9.84 -4.22 -11.16
N THR A 119 9.44 -3.77 -9.96
CA THR A 119 8.03 -3.61 -9.58
C THR A 119 7.71 -2.25 -8.98
N LEU A 120 7.97 -2.05 -7.69
CA LEU A 120 7.52 -0.88 -6.93
C LEU A 120 8.21 0.40 -7.42
N ILE A 121 9.51 0.36 -7.71
CA ILE A 121 10.27 1.52 -8.18
C ILE A 121 9.74 2.06 -9.51
N PRO A 122 9.60 1.25 -10.59
CA PRO A 122 9.04 1.76 -11.84
C PRO A 122 7.58 2.22 -11.67
N PHE A 123 6.79 1.59 -10.79
CA PHE A 123 5.43 2.01 -10.50
C PHE A 123 5.39 3.41 -9.85
N ILE A 124 6.18 3.62 -8.80
CA ILE A 124 6.27 4.91 -8.09
C ILE A 124 6.81 6.01 -9.03
N LYS A 125 7.88 5.72 -9.78
CA LYS A 125 8.44 6.68 -10.76
C LYS A 125 7.43 7.07 -11.82
N ASN A 126 6.56 6.15 -12.24
CA ASN A 126 5.49 6.47 -13.19
C ASN A 126 4.48 7.46 -12.58
N ALA A 127 4.07 7.26 -11.33
CA ALA A 127 3.21 8.19 -10.62
C ALA A 127 3.86 9.58 -10.44
N GLN A 128 5.16 9.62 -10.09
CA GLN A 128 5.92 10.86 -9.88
C GLN A 128 6.00 11.74 -11.14
N ARG A 129 5.87 11.17 -12.35
CA ARG A 129 5.78 11.97 -13.59
C ARG A 129 4.56 12.88 -13.64
N TYR A 130 3.46 12.49 -12.98
CA TYR A 130 2.23 13.29 -12.86
C TYR A 130 2.13 14.03 -11.52
N ARG A 131 2.77 13.50 -10.48
CA ARG A 131 2.81 14.05 -9.13
C ARG A 131 4.25 14.09 -8.59
N PRO A 132 5.09 15.05 -9.00
CA PRO A 132 6.48 15.11 -8.52
C PRO A 132 6.61 15.25 -6.99
N ALA A 133 5.64 15.91 -6.34
CA ALA A 133 5.56 16.08 -4.90
C ALA A 133 4.75 14.98 -4.18
N LEU A 134 4.70 13.77 -4.74
CA LEU A 134 3.98 12.64 -4.14
C LEU A 134 4.59 12.30 -2.78
N GLN A 135 3.77 12.33 -1.73
CA GLN A 135 4.19 11.87 -0.41
C GLN A 135 4.05 10.36 -0.34
N LEU A 136 5.08 9.70 0.19
CA LEU A 136 5.14 8.26 0.30
C LEU A 136 5.49 7.87 1.72
N TRP A 137 4.74 6.93 2.28
CA TRP A 137 5.11 6.25 3.51
C TRP A 137 5.16 4.75 3.27
N ALA A 138 5.98 4.05 4.04
CA ALA A 138 6.13 2.61 3.93
C ALA A 138 5.67 1.93 5.21
N SER A 139 5.32 0.65 5.13
CA SER A 139 5.27 -0.18 6.34
C SER A 139 5.58 -1.65 6.04
N PRO A 140 6.30 -2.33 6.95
CA PRO A 140 6.67 -3.72 6.79
C PRO A 140 5.48 -4.66 7.05
N TRP A 141 5.43 -5.78 6.34
CA TRP A 141 4.53 -6.90 6.67
C TRP A 141 5.18 -7.93 7.58
N SER A 142 6.46 -8.17 7.37
CA SER A 142 7.26 -9.12 8.14
C SER A 142 8.72 -8.70 8.11
N PRO A 143 9.48 -8.91 9.18
CA PRO A 143 10.94 -8.92 9.12
C PRO A 143 11.43 -10.09 8.25
N PRO A 144 12.74 -10.13 7.90
CA PRO A 144 13.35 -11.31 7.34
C PRO A 144 13.06 -12.59 8.12
N THR A 145 12.90 -13.72 7.44
CA THR A 145 12.44 -14.94 8.11
C THR A 145 13.41 -15.41 9.21
N TRP A 146 14.72 -15.21 9.00
CA TRP A 146 15.74 -15.56 9.98
C TRP A 146 15.70 -14.72 11.27
N MET A 147 14.97 -13.60 11.28
CA MET A 147 14.71 -12.79 12.48
C MET A 147 13.46 -13.23 13.27
N LYS A 148 12.76 -14.28 12.81
CA LYS A 148 11.58 -14.82 13.48
C LYS A 148 11.87 -16.15 14.17
N TYR A 149 11.15 -16.45 15.23
CA TYR A 149 11.23 -17.76 15.91
C TYR A 149 10.77 -18.90 14.99
N ASN A 150 9.73 -18.66 14.17
CA ASN A 150 9.15 -19.69 13.31
C ASN A 150 9.82 -19.82 11.93
N LYS A 151 10.76 -18.92 11.59
CA LYS A 151 11.47 -18.88 10.30
C LYS A 151 10.52 -18.86 9.09
N HIS A 152 9.41 -18.13 9.21
CA HIS A 152 8.36 -18.11 8.18
C HIS A 152 7.64 -16.76 8.14
N TYR A 153 7.17 -16.33 6.95
CA TYR A 153 6.45 -15.05 6.80
C TYR A 153 5.09 -15.05 7.49
N ALA A 154 4.28 -16.09 7.29
CA ALA A 154 3.02 -16.24 8.01
C ALA A 154 3.24 -16.49 9.52
N ALA A 155 2.30 -16.03 10.34
CA ALA A 155 2.27 -16.29 11.78
C ALA A 155 1.35 -17.46 12.17
N ALA A 156 0.40 -17.84 11.32
CA ALA A 156 -0.55 -18.93 11.56
C ALA A 156 -0.65 -19.86 10.34
N ALA A 157 -0.77 -21.17 10.59
CA ALA A 157 -0.96 -22.15 9.54
C ALA A 157 -2.39 -22.07 8.97
N VAL A 158 -2.57 -22.45 7.70
CA VAL A 158 -3.91 -22.58 7.12
C VAL A 158 -4.50 -23.91 7.59
N LEU A 159 -5.40 -23.85 8.58
CA LEU A 159 -6.01 -25.06 9.13
C LEU A 159 -7.04 -25.67 8.15
N PRO A 160 -7.19 -27.02 8.11
CA PRO A 160 -8.11 -27.70 7.19
C PRO A 160 -9.56 -27.19 7.25
N GLU A 161 -10.04 -26.77 8.42
CA GLU A 161 -11.36 -26.18 8.62
C GLU A 161 -11.56 -24.88 7.85
N TYR A 162 -10.53 -24.03 7.73
CA TYR A 162 -10.61 -22.80 6.94
C TYR A 162 -10.74 -23.11 5.47
N ARG A 163 -10.08 -24.17 4.99
CA ARG A 163 -10.21 -24.62 3.60
C ARG A 163 -11.57 -25.24 3.30
N LYS A 164 -12.21 -25.86 4.30
CA LYS A 164 -13.60 -26.33 4.15
C LYS A 164 -14.56 -25.14 3.98
N ALA A 165 -14.34 -24.05 4.71
CA ALA A 165 -15.14 -22.83 4.59
C ALA A 165 -14.80 -22.01 3.33
N PHE A 166 -13.52 -22.00 2.93
CA PHE A 166 -12.97 -21.26 1.81
C PHE A 166 -12.15 -22.18 0.89
N PRO A 167 -12.81 -22.92 -0.03
CA PRO A 167 -12.13 -23.93 -0.86
C PRO A 167 -10.98 -23.40 -1.73
N THR A 168 -11.01 -22.10 -2.05
CA THR A 168 -9.99 -21.42 -2.86
C THR A 168 -8.85 -20.82 -2.03
N LEU A 169 -8.88 -20.95 -0.71
CA LEU A 169 -7.80 -20.49 0.16
C LEU A 169 -6.54 -21.33 -0.12
N ALA A 170 -5.46 -20.64 -0.48
CA ALA A 170 -4.17 -21.27 -0.73
C ALA A 170 -3.52 -21.73 0.59
N GLU A 171 -2.75 -22.83 0.55
CA GLU A 171 -1.83 -23.17 1.64
C GLU A 171 -0.76 -22.08 1.76
N ASN A 172 -0.28 -21.85 2.98
CA ASN A 172 0.88 -20.99 3.21
C ASN A 172 2.16 -21.76 3.58
N GLY A 173 2.10 -23.09 3.70
CA GLY A 173 3.26 -23.95 3.97
C GLY A 173 3.77 -23.91 5.42
N LEU A 174 3.14 -23.15 6.32
CA LEU A 174 3.51 -23.12 7.73
C LEU A 174 3.00 -24.37 8.45
N ALA A 175 3.91 -25.09 9.12
CA ALA A 175 3.53 -26.20 9.97
C ALA A 175 2.78 -25.71 11.23
N VAL A 176 1.73 -26.43 11.64
CA VAL A 176 0.84 -26.04 12.76
C VAL A 176 1.62 -25.89 14.08
N ASP A 177 2.66 -26.69 14.29
CA ASP A 177 3.54 -26.63 15.47
C ASP A 177 4.48 -25.41 15.48
N LYS A 178 4.61 -24.70 14.34
CA LYS A 178 5.41 -23.48 14.18
C LYS A 178 4.57 -22.20 14.18
N GLN A 179 3.27 -22.30 14.43
CA GLN A 179 2.42 -21.11 14.50
C GLN A 179 2.70 -20.29 15.77
N GLY A 180 2.55 -18.98 15.65
CA GLY A 180 2.57 -18.07 16.78
C GLY A 180 1.25 -18.03 17.53
N LYS A 181 1.29 -17.40 18.69
CA LYS A 181 0.09 -16.99 19.42
C LYS A 181 -0.42 -15.68 18.83
N GLU A 182 -1.74 -15.55 18.70
CA GLU A 182 -2.39 -14.29 18.30
C GLU A 182 -1.86 -13.11 19.14
N GLY A 183 -1.61 -11.97 18.47
CA GLY A 183 -1.00 -10.79 19.09
C GLY A 183 0.54 -10.84 19.22
N HIS A 184 1.22 -11.92 18.80
CA HIS A 184 2.67 -11.99 18.75
C HIS A 184 3.18 -11.88 17.31
N ASN A 185 4.17 -11.03 17.07
CA ASN A 185 4.80 -10.85 15.76
C ASN A 185 5.88 -11.91 15.43
N LEU A 186 6.17 -12.80 16.39
CA LEU A 186 7.21 -13.86 16.30
C LEU A 186 8.65 -13.34 16.10
N PHE A 187 8.89 -12.04 16.24
CA PHE A 187 10.21 -11.45 16.14
C PHE A 187 11.08 -11.88 17.33
N ILE A 188 12.36 -12.19 17.07
CA ILE A 188 13.32 -12.53 18.12
C ILE A 188 13.67 -11.27 18.90
N GLN A 189 13.33 -11.24 20.18
CA GLN A 189 13.47 -10.06 21.05
C GLN A 189 14.84 -10.02 21.75
N GLU A 190 15.90 -9.95 20.96
CA GLU A 190 17.27 -9.80 21.42
C GLU A 190 17.91 -8.54 20.80
N ASP A 191 18.80 -7.86 21.54
CA ASP A 191 19.38 -6.57 21.15
C ASP A 191 19.98 -6.57 19.75
N GLN A 192 20.74 -7.61 19.39
CA GLN A 192 21.35 -7.74 18.07
C GLN A 192 20.33 -7.76 16.93
N TYR A 193 19.14 -8.34 17.14
CA TYR A 193 18.07 -8.38 16.15
C TYR A 193 17.37 -7.02 16.03
N PHE A 194 17.14 -6.32 17.15
CA PHE A 194 16.59 -4.96 17.11
C PHE A 194 17.52 -4.00 16.36
N VAL A 195 18.83 -4.07 16.63
CA VAL A 195 19.84 -3.25 15.93
C VAL A 195 19.88 -3.58 14.44
N ALA A 196 19.91 -4.85 14.07
CA ALA A 196 19.92 -5.26 12.67
C ALA A 196 18.64 -4.85 11.93
N TYR A 197 17.47 -4.95 12.56
CA TYR A 197 16.21 -4.56 11.93
C TYR A 197 16.06 -3.04 11.80
N ALA A 198 16.59 -2.25 12.75
CA ALA A 198 16.71 -0.80 12.58
C ALA A 198 17.63 -0.44 11.39
N LEU A 199 18.77 -1.14 11.25
CA LEU A 199 19.68 -0.98 10.11
C LEU A 199 19.00 -1.36 8.77
N TYR A 200 18.15 -2.39 8.77
CA TYR A 200 17.36 -2.81 7.60
C TYR A 200 16.47 -1.67 7.10
N PHE A 201 15.74 -0.96 7.98
CA PHE A 201 14.94 0.20 7.58
C PHE A 201 15.79 1.37 7.09
N SER A 202 16.92 1.65 7.73
CA SER A 202 17.85 2.69 7.27
C SER A 202 18.35 2.40 5.86
N LYS A 203 18.79 1.17 5.58
CA LYS A 203 19.24 0.75 4.25
C LYS A 203 18.13 0.82 3.21
N PHE A 204 16.90 0.45 3.57
CA PHE A 204 15.74 0.61 2.70
C PHE A 204 15.50 2.07 2.31
N ILE A 205 15.44 2.99 3.29
CA ILE A 205 15.23 4.42 3.05
C ILE A 205 16.32 4.97 2.13
N GLU A 206 17.59 4.64 2.39
CA GLU A 206 18.68 5.17 1.56
C GLU A 206 18.74 4.55 0.16
N ALA A 207 18.41 3.27 0.02
CA ALA A 207 18.31 2.63 -1.29
C ALA A 207 17.21 3.29 -2.14
N TYR A 208 16.04 3.60 -1.56
CA TYR A 208 14.97 4.31 -2.25
C TYR A 208 15.33 5.77 -2.57
N LYS A 209 16.04 6.44 -1.66
CA LYS A 209 16.55 7.79 -1.89
C LYS A 209 17.52 7.84 -3.08
N GLN A 210 18.40 6.86 -3.22
CA GLN A 210 19.30 6.71 -4.38
C GLN A 210 18.53 6.53 -5.70
N GLN A 211 17.31 6.00 -5.63
CA GLN A 211 16.40 5.87 -6.77
C GLN A 211 15.59 7.15 -7.05
N GLY A 212 15.81 8.24 -6.31
CA GLY A 212 15.05 9.49 -6.42
C GLY A 212 13.66 9.43 -5.78
N ILE A 213 13.42 8.46 -4.89
CA ILE A 213 12.14 8.29 -4.20
C ILE A 213 12.34 8.62 -2.72
N THR A 214 11.62 9.62 -2.23
CA THR A 214 11.67 10.00 -0.81
C THR A 214 10.56 9.27 -0.06
N VAL A 215 10.94 8.46 0.92
CA VAL A 215 10.02 7.83 1.88
C VAL A 215 10.00 8.70 3.14
N GLY A 216 8.86 9.30 3.45
CA GLY A 216 8.73 10.29 4.54
C GLY A 216 8.45 9.68 5.92
N MET A 217 7.98 8.43 5.96
CA MET A 217 7.66 7.70 7.18
C MET A 217 7.75 6.20 6.91
N VAL A 218 8.25 5.43 7.88
CA VAL A 218 8.30 3.96 7.88
C VAL A 218 7.78 3.44 9.21
#